data_AF-V9IKW0-F1
#
_entry.id   AF-V9IKW0-F1
#
_cell.length_a   1.000
_cell.length_b   1.000
_cell.length_c   1.000
_cell.angle_alpha   90.00
_cell.angle_beta   90.00
_cell.angle_gamma   90.00
#
_symmetry.space_group_name_H-M   'P 1'
#
loop_
_entity.id
_entity.type
_entity.pdbx_description
1 polymer ?
#
loop_
_entity_poly.entity_id
_entity_poly.type
_entity_poly.pdbx_seq_one_letter_code
_entity_poly.pdbx_strand_id
1 'polypeptide(L)'
;MEYFSFAKHVIYPLLKEGESFNVYRTAEFGGDISFDTYEDLENAFAKEEIHPGDLKNAVEIYINKLLDPIRKEFETDSKFKNLANKAYPPQKPKNY
;
A
#
# COMPACT_ATOMS: atom_id res chain seq x y z
N MET A 1 -8.28 -8.41 -8.30
CA MET A 1 -9.46 -7.52 -8.20
C MET A 1 -9.26 -6.48 -7.09
N GLU A 2 -9.13 -6.88 -5.82
CA GLU A 2 -9.02 -5.91 -4.70
C GLU A 2 -7.84 -4.92 -4.81
N TYR A 3 -6.65 -5.37 -5.25
CA TYR A 3 -5.48 -4.51 -5.41
C TYR A 3 -5.67 -3.39 -6.45
N PHE A 4 -6.42 -3.65 -7.52
CA PHE A 4 -6.74 -2.65 -8.53
C PHE A 4 -7.66 -1.57 -7.97
N SER A 5 -8.70 -1.98 -7.23
CA SER A 5 -9.60 -1.05 -6.59
C SER A 5 -8.87 -0.16 -5.59
N PHE A 6 -7.96 -0.72 -4.80
CA PHE A 6 -7.16 0.06 -3.84
C PHE A 6 -6.21 1.02 -4.56
N ALA A 7 -5.52 0.56 -5.61
CA ALA A 7 -4.68 1.43 -6.43
C ALA A 7 -5.50 2.60 -6.98
N LYS A 8 -6.62 2.33 -7.64
CA LYS A 8 -7.50 3.32 -8.28
C LYS A 8 -8.08 4.35 -7.31
N HIS A 9 -8.61 3.88 -6.18
CA HIS A 9 -9.43 4.72 -5.30
C HIS A 9 -8.69 5.29 -4.11
N VAL A 10 -7.49 4.78 -3.80
CA VAL A 10 -6.68 5.25 -2.66
C VAL A 10 -5.33 5.73 -3.12
N ILE A 11 -4.56 4.92 -3.85
CA ILE A 11 -3.17 5.28 -4.17
C ILE A 11 -3.10 6.42 -5.18
N TYR A 12 -3.71 6.27 -6.36
CA TYR A 12 -3.67 7.30 -7.41
C TYR A 12 -4.20 8.67 -6.94
N PRO A 13 -5.31 8.77 -6.18
CA PRO A 13 -5.76 10.04 -5.63
C PRO A 13 -4.82 10.68 -4.59
N LEU A 14 -3.92 9.91 -3.99
CA LEU A 14 -2.94 10.39 -3.01
C LEU A 14 -1.59 10.77 -3.64
N LEU A 15 -1.34 10.38 -4.88
CA LEU A 15 -0.13 10.78 -5.60
C LEU A 15 -0.15 12.29 -5.83
N LYS A 16 1.01 12.92 -5.67
CA LYS A 16 1.15 14.35 -5.95
C LYS A 16 1.16 14.60 -7.46
N GLU A 17 0.91 15.85 -7.84
CA GLU A 17 1.06 16.26 -9.23
C GLU A 17 2.48 15.95 -9.74
N GLY A 18 2.58 15.21 -10.84
CA GLY A 18 3.84 14.73 -11.41
C GLY A 18 4.44 13.49 -10.73
N GLU A 19 3.74 12.86 -9.79
CA GLU A 19 4.15 11.60 -9.18
C GLU A 19 3.46 10.41 -9.85
N SER A 20 4.23 9.36 -10.15
CA SER A 20 3.74 8.15 -10.80
C SER A 20 3.62 6.98 -9.80
N PHE A 21 2.76 6.03 -10.13
CA PHE A 21 2.71 4.75 -9.42
C PHE A 21 3.91 3.88 -9.82
N ASN A 22 4.78 3.57 -8.86
CA ASN A 22 6.03 2.85 -9.11
C ASN A 22 5.92 1.38 -8.70
N VAL A 23 6.32 0.51 -9.62
CA VAL A 23 6.46 -0.94 -9.39
C VAL A 23 7.94 -1.29 -9.45
N TYR A 24 8.51 -1.58 -8.28
CA TYR A 24 9.92 -1.96 -8.15
C TYR A 24 10.08 -3.47 -8.36
N ARG A 25 10.89 -3.87 -9.33
CA ARG A 25 11.12 -5.28 -9.69
C ARG A 25 12.53 -5.47 -10.23
N THR A 26 13.08 -6.68 -10.08
CA THR A 26 14.46 -6.93 -10.53
C THR A 26 14.56 -6.84 -12.05
N ALA A 27 15.77 -6.61 -12.56
CA ALA A 27 16.02 -6.56 -14.00
C ALA A 27 15.61 -7.87 -14.72
N GLU A 28 15.72 -9.01 -14.04
CA GLU A 28 15.29 -10.33 -14.55
C GLU A 28 13.78 -10.41 -14.79
N PHE A 29 12.98 -9.60 -14.08
CA PHE A 29 11.52 -9.52 -14.21
C PHE A 29 11.05 -8.26 -14.94
N GLY A 30 11.90 -7.67 -15.79
CA GLY A 30 11.55 -6.51 -16.62
C GLY A 30 11.90 -5.14 -16.03
N GLY A 31 12.56 -5.10 -14.86
CA GLY A 31 13.08 -3.87 -14.25
C GLY A 31 12.02 -2.87 -13.79
N ASP A 32 12.39 -1.92 -12.94
CA ASP A 32 11.43 -0.94 -12.41
C ASP A 32 10.59 -0.26 -13.50
N ILE A 33 9.30 -0.09 -13.23
CA ILE A 33 8.34 0.55 -14.14
C ILE A 33 7.43 1.51 -13.38
N SER A 34 7.05 2.59 -14.04
CA SER A 34 6.24 3.68 -13.48
C SER A 34 5.02 3.95 -14.36
N PHE A 35 3.87 4.23 -13.74
CA PHE A 35 2.62 4.52 -14.42
C PHE A 35 2.05 5.86 -13.97
N ASP A 36 1.88 6.77 -14.92
CA ASP A 36 1.36 8.11 -14.64
C ASP A 36 -0.16 8.08 -14.41
N THR A 37 -0.87 7.20 -15.13
CA THR A 37 -2.31 7.03 -14.99
C THR A 37 -2.68 5.62 -14.54
N TYR A 38 -3.88 5.47 -13.96
CA TYR A 38 -4.41 4.16 -13.58
C TYR A 38 -4.66 3.30 -14.81
N GLU A 39 -5.11 3.92 -15.90
CA GLU A 39 -5.35 3.28 -17.18
C GLU A 39 -4.07 2.64 -17.75
N ASP A 40 -2.90 3.29 -17.59
CA ASP A 40 -1.62 2.73 -18.02
C ASP A 40 -1.27 1.45 -17.25
N LEU A 41 -1.50 1.45 -15.93
CA LEU A 41 -1.29 0.27 -15.07
C LEU A 41 -2.23 -0.87 -15.47
N GLU A 42 -3.51 -0.57 -15.70
CA GLU A 42 -4.52 -1.56 -16.09
C GLU A 42 -4.20 -2.17 -17.46
N ASN A 43 -3.77 -1.34 -18.41
CA ASN A 43 -3.33 -1.78 -19.73
C ASN A 43 -2.07 -2.66 -19.66
N ALA A 44 -1.07 -2.29 -18.87
CA ALA A 44 0.14 -3.08 -18.70
C ALA A 44 -0.15 -4.44 -18.06
N PHE A 45 -1.05 -4.49 -17.08
CA PHE A 45 -1.49 -5.76 -16.50
C PHE A 45 -2.28 -6.62 -17.51
N ALA A 46 -3.16 -6.02 -18.30
CA ALA A 46 -3.93 -6.75 -19.32
C ALA A 46 -3.03 -7.33 -20.43
N LYS A 47 -1.88 -6.71 -20.69
CA LYS A 47 -0.84 -7.21 -21.62
C LYS A 47 0.13 -8.19 -20.97
N GLU A 48 -0.08 -8.55 -19.70
CA GLU A 48 0.81 -9.40 -18.91
C GLU A 48 2.24 -8.84 -18.74
N GLU A 49 2.42 -7.52 -18.93
CA GLU A 49 3.70 -6.84 -18.69
C GLU A 49 3.97 -6.67 -17.19
N ILE A 50 2.93 -6.80 -16.36
CA ILE A 50 3.00 -6.81 -14.89
C ILE A 50 2.39 -8.08 -14.36
N HIS A 51 3.14 -8.81 -13.53
CA HIS A 51 2.59 -9.98 -12.85
C HIS A 51 1.75 -9.58 -11.63
N PRO A 52 0.79 -10.44 -11.22
CA PRO A 52 -0.01 -10.21 -10.01
C PRO A 52 0.84 -10.01 -8.73
N GLY A 53 2.00 -10.68 -8.65
CA GLY A 53 2.93 -10.51 -7.53
C GLY A 53 3.55 -9.11 -7.47
N ASP A 54 3.91 -8.56 -8.62
CA ASP A 54 4.51 -7.22 -8.72
C ASP A 54 3.51 -6.13 -8.29
N LEU A 55 2.27 -6.23 -8.79
CA LEU A 55 1.20 -5.31 -8.39
C LEU A 55 0.92 -5.38 -6.89
N LYS A 56 0.84 -6.60 -6.34
CA LYS A 56 0.63 -6.79 -4.90
C LYS A 56 1.75 -6.14 -4.09
N ASN A 57 3.00 -6.40 -4.44
CA ASN A 57 4.16 -5.85 -3.73
C ASN A 57 4.20 -4.32 -3.83
N ALA A 58 3.91 -3.75 -5.00
CA ALA A 58 3.84 -2.31 -5.17
C ALA A 58 2.75 -1.71 -4.26
N VAL A 59 1.52 -2.24 -4.30
CA VAL A 59 0.42 -1.77 -3.44
C VAL A 59 0.78 -1.89 -1.95
N GLU A 60 1.43 -2.97 -1.52
CA GLU A 60 1.89 -3.15 -0.14
C GLU A 60 2.86 -2.06 0.30
N ILE A 61 3.80 -1.66 -0.57
CA ILE A 61 4.74 -0.56 -0.30
C ILE A 61 3.97 0.75 -0.06
N TYR A 62 2.99 1.07 -0.90
CA TYR A 62 2.18 2.28 -0.73
C TYR A 62 1.30 2.24 0.53
N ILE A 63 0.73 1.08 0.88
CA ILE A 63 -0.02 0.89 2.13
C ILE A 63 0.89 1.14 3.34
N ASN A 64 2.10 0.58 3.37
CA ASN A 64 3.02 0.81 4.47
C ASN A 64 3.43 2.29 4.55
N LYS A 65 3.75 2.94 3.43
CA LYS A 65 4.03 4.38 3.40
C LYS A 65 2.88 5.23 3.97
N LEU A 66 1.64 4.86 3.67
CA LEU A 66 0.44 5.54 4.17
C LEU A 66 0.25 5.32 5.69
N LEU A 67 0.47 4.08 6.16
CA LEU A 67 0.20 3.69 7.55
C LEU A 67 1.33 4.05 8.52
N ASP A 68 2.58 4.14 8.07
CA ASP A 68 3.74 4.40 8.92
C ASP A 68 3.64 5.67 9.78
N PRO A 69 3.26 6.85 9.26
CA PRO A 69 3.10 8.03 10.12
C PRO A 69 1.99 7.83 11.16
N ILE A 70 0.91 7.14 10.80
CA ILE A 70 -0.21 6.86 11.71
C ILE A 70 0.24 5.92 12.83
N ARG A 71 0.93 4.83 12.49
CA ARG A 71 1.51 3.89 13.47
C ARG A 71 2.44 4.62 14.43
N LYS A 72 3.34 5.46 13.89
CA LYS A 72 4.29 6.24 14.70
C LYS A 72 3.58 7.22 15.65
N GLU A 73 2.52 7.87 15.21
CA GLU A 73 1.73 8.77 16.06
C GLU A 73 1.06 8.01 17.22
N PHE A 74 0.45 6.86 16.93
CA PHE A 74 -0.13 5.97 17.95
C PHE A 74 0.93 5.38 18.89
N GLU A 75 2.16 5.20 18.43
CA GLU A 75 3.28 4.71 19.24
C GLU A 75 3.95 5.80 20.10
N THR A 76 3.86 7.07 19.73
CA THR A 76 4.55 8.15 20.43
C THR A 76 3.64 8.96 21.35
N ASP A 77 2.36 9.13 20.97
CA ASP A 77 1.40 9.85 21.79
C ASP A 77 0.67 8.94 22.79
N SER A 78 0.93 9.18 24.07
CA SER A 78 0.30 8.47 25.18
C SER A 78 -1.24 8.60 25.19
N LYS A 79 -1.79 9.70 24.67
CA LYS A 79 -3.24 9.90 24.54
C LYS A 79 -3.85 8.89 23.57
N PHE A 80 -3.26 8.70 22.40
CA PHE A 80 -3.77 7.75 21.41
C PHE A 80 -3.63 6.30 21.88
N LYS A 81 -2.52 5.93 22.52
CA LYS A 81 -2.37 4.60 23.17
C LYS A 81 -3.47 4.34 24.19
N ASN A 82 -3.71 5.29 25.08
CA ASN A 82 -4.70 5.15 26.13
C ASN A 82 -6.11 5.08 25.56
N LEU A 83 -6.43 5.88 24.53
CA LEU A 83 -7.72 5.84 23.86
C LEU A 83 -7.95 4.49 23.18
N ALA A 84 -6.96 3.99 22.43
CA ALA A 84 -7.03 2.70 21.74
C ALA A 84 -7.25 1.55 22.74
N ASN A 85 -6.48 1.50 23.83
CA ASN A 85 -6.62 0.48 24.87
C ASN A 85 -7.98 0.54 25.59
N LYS A 86 -8.57 1.73 25.75
CA LYS A 86 -9.91 1.88 26.35
C LYS A 86 -11.02 1.44 25.40
N ALA A 87 -10.90 1.77 24.11
CA ALA A 87 -11.89 1.40 23.09
C ALA A 87 -11.82 -0.10 22.75
N TYR A 88 -10.61 -0.64 22.66
CA TYR A 88 -10.33 -2.03 22.31
C TYR A 88 -9.31 -2.62 23.30
N PRO A 89 -9.78 -3.14 24.45
CA PRO A 89 -8.89 -3.72 25.46
C PRO A 89 -8.07 -4.89 24.89
N PRO A 90 -6.77 -4.98 25.17
CA PRO A 90 -5.94 -6.07 24.66
C PRO A 90 -6.46 -7.42 25.15
N GLN A 91 -6.69 -8.33 24.21
CA GLN A 91 -7.13 -9.69 24.53
C GLN A 91 -5.99 -10.46 25.19
N LYS A 92 -6.29 -11.20 26.27
CA LYS A 92 -5.30 -12.11 26.88
C LYS A 92 -4.95 -13.20 25.87
N PRO A 93 -3.67 -13.56 25.70
CA PRO A 93 -3.29 -14.68 24.84
C PRO A 93 -3.99 -15.95 25.31
N LYS A 94 -4.57 -16.71 24.37
CA LYS A 94 -5.14 -18.04 24.67
C LYS A 94 -3.97 -19.00 24.86
N ASN A 95 -3.78 -19.49 26.08
CA ASN A 95 -2.90 -20.63 26.33
C ASN A 95 -3.61 -21.88 25.81
N TYR A 96 -2.99 -22.59 24.86
CA TYR A 96 -3.38 -23.94 24.43
C TYR A 96 -2.44 -24.96 25.08
#